data_AF-A0A7X9YKG0-F1
#
_entry.id   AF-A0A7X9YKG0-F1
#
_cell.length_a   1.000
_cell.length_b   1.000
_cell.length_c   1.000
_cell.angle_alpha   90.00
_cell.angle_beta   90.00
_cell.angle_gamma   90.00
#
_symmetry.space_group_name_H-M   'P 1'
#
loop_
_entity.id
_entity.type
_entity.pdbx_description
1 polymer ?
#
loop_
_entity_poly.entity_id
_entity_poly.type
_entity_poly.pdbx_seq_one_letter_code
_entity_poly.pdbx_strand_id
1 'polypeptide(L)'
;MLCIMLFCIGNVEDTTLIWQAKRKNQDAGSYIDVQLLCGAGYDQTLFYLEKIDGEQAHEELLYLRQCEPHDFVDFSKAEWVSDYKQYYGD
;
A
#
# COMPACT_ATOMS: atom_id res chain seq x y z
N MET A 1 -10.52 -1.26 6.96
CA MET A 1 -10.85 -2.68 6.70
C MET A 1 -10.81 -3.03 5.21
N LEU A 2 -11.49 -2.33 4.30
CA LEU A 2 -11.46 -2.66 2.85
C LEU A 2 -10.04 -2.67 2.25
N CYS A 3 -9.20 -1.68 2.58
CA CYS A 3 -7.82 -1.60 2.06
C CYS A 3 -6.95 -2.79 2.49
N ILE A 4 -7.24 -3.39 3.64
CA ILE A 4 -6.53 -4.57 4.16
C ILE A 4 -6.94 -5.82 3.36
N MET A 5 -8.21 -5.93 2.99
CA MET A 5 -8.68 -7.00 2.11
C MET A 5 -8.04 -6.92 0.72
N LEU A 6 -7.98 -5.71 0.15
CA LEU A 6 -7.29 -5.45 -1.14
C LEU A 6 -5.79 -5.78 -1.05
N PHE A 7 -5.13 -5.35 0.02
CA PHE A 7 -3.73 -5.71 0.30
C PHE A 7 -3.53 -7.23 0.39
N CYS A 8 -4.42 -7.95 1.07
CA CYS A 8 -4.39 -9.41 1.17
C CYS A 8 -4.54 -10.08 -0.20
N ILE A 9 -5.49 -9.62 -1.04
CA ILE A 9 -5.66 -10.11 -2.42
C ILE A 9 -4.37 -9.89 -3.21
N GLY A 10 -3.77 -8.71 -3.09
CA GLY A 10 -2.47 -8.39 -3.66
C GLY A 10 -2.47 -8.13 -5.16
N ASN A 11 -3.58 -7.65 -5.73
CA ASN A 11 -3.56 -7.17 -7.10
C ASN A 11 -2.86 -5.81 -7.15
N VAL A 12 -1.99 -5.63 -8.15
CA VAL A 12 -1.23 -4.39 -8.29
C VAL A 12 -2.12 -3.18 -8.62
N GLU A 13 -3.23 -3.41 -9.31
CA GLU A 13 -4.20 -2.37 -9.68
C GLU A 13 -4.87 -1.74 -8.44
N ASP A 14 -5.00 -2.50 -7.35
CA ASP A 14 -5.63 -2.07 -6.12
C ASP A 14 -4.83 -0.96 -5.40
N THR A 15 -3.54 -0.82 -5.71
CA THR A 15 -2.66 0.22 -5.13
C THR A 15 -3.27 1.61 -5.31
N THR A 16 -3.83 1.89 -6.48
CA THR A 16 -4.44 3.18 -6.83
C THR A 16 -5.71 3.45 -6.02
N LEU A 17 -6.52 2.42 -5.75
CA LEU A 17 -7.72 2.54 -4.92
C LEU A 17 -7.35 2.82 -3.46
N ILE A 18 -6.32 2.15 -2.95
CA ILE A 18 -5.81 2.36 -1.59
C ILE A 18 -5.17 3.74 -1.47
N TRP A 19 -4.46 4.21 -2.50
CA TRP A 19 -3.89 5.55 -2.58
C TRP A 19 -4.96 6.65 -2.53
N GLN A 20 -6.02 6.52 -3.34
CA GLN A 20 -7.14 7.45 -3.30
C GLN A 20 -7.81 7.49 -1.92
N ALA A 21 -7.96 6.33 -1.26
CA ALA A 21 -8.47 6.27 0.10
C ALA A 21 -7.55 6.99 1.10
N LYS A 22 -6.22 6.79 1.00
CA LYS A 22 -5.20 7.46 1.83
C LYS A 22 -5.20 8.98 1.64
N ARG A 23 -5.42 9.46 0.41
CA ARG A 23 -5.44 10.89 0.06
C ARG A 23 -6.80 11.56 0.30
N LYS A 24 -7.85 10.81 0.61
CA LYS A 24 -9.21 11.34 0.75
C LYS A 24 -9.34 12.39 1.86
N ASN A 25 -8.68 12.19 3.01
CA ASN A 25 -8.61 13.12 4.13
C ASN A 25 -7.38 12.78 5.00
N GLN A 26 -6.86 13.76 5.76
CA GLN A 26 -5.70 13.56 6.64
C GLN A 26 -5.89 12.38 7.62
N ASP A 27 -7.06 12.26 8.23
CA ASP A 27 -7.38 11.17 9.18
C ASP A 27 -7.27 9.77 8.53
N ALA A 28 -7.77 9.63 7.31
CA ALA A 28 -7.66 8.40 6.54
C ALA A 28 -6.20 8.11 6.13
N GLY A 29 -5.43 9.17 5.86
CA GLY A 29 -4.02 9.10 5.52
C GLY A 29 -3.15 8.48 6.61
N SER A 30 -3.43 8.81 7.88
CA SER A 30 -2.71 8.25 9.04
C SER A 30 -3.13 6.82 9.38
N TYR A 31 -4.36 6.42 9.03
CA TYR A 31 -4.87 5.06 9.33
C TYR A 31 -4.49 4.02 8.27
N ILE A 32 -4.06 4.46 7.09
CA ILE A 32 -3.65 3.57 5.99
C ILE A 32 -2.12 3.58 5.94
N ASP A 33 -1.49 2.54 6.47
CA ASP A 33 -0.04 2.37 6.36
C ASP A 33 0.43 2.35 4.91
N VAL A 34 1.61 2.93 4.65
CA VAL A 34 2.19 2.99 3.31
C VAL A 34 2.43 1.59 2.73
N GLN A 35 2.72 0.62 3.59
CA GLN A 35 2.88 -0.79 3.26
C GLN A 35 1.64 -1.40 2.59
N LEU A 36 0.43 -0.90 2.90
CA LEU A 36 -0.81 -1.40 2.31
C LEU A 36 -0.94 -1.09 0.82
N LEU A 37 -0.24 -0.06 0.32
CA LEU A 37 -0.17 0.25 -1.11
C LEU A 37 0.57 -0.87 -1.88
N CYS A 38 1.54 -1.50 -1.24
CA CYS A 38 2.41 -2.49 -1.87
C CYS A 38 1.89 -3.92 -1.71
N GLY A 39 0.58 -4.15 -1.89
CA GLY A 39 -0.05 -5.47 -1.75
C GLY A 39 0.46 -6.54 -2.72
N ALA A 40 0.92 -6.12 -3.91
CA ALA A 40 1.59 -6.97 -4.90
C ALA A 40 3.11 -7.09 -4.69
N GLY A 41 3.66 -6.38 -3.69
CA GLY A 41 5.10 -6.18 -3.50
C GLY A 41 5.56 -4.80 -3.95
N TYR A 42 6.60 -4.27 -3.29
CA TYR A 42 7.09 -2.91 -3.51
C TYR A 42 7.56 -2.69 -4.96
N ASP A 43 8.51 -3.51 -5.44
CA ASP A 43 9.03 -3.40 -6.81
C ASP A 43 7.94 -3.55 -7.88
N GLN A 44 7.00 -4.48 -7.67
CA GLN A 44 5.91 -4.72 -8.60
C GLN A 44 4.93 -3.53 -8.65
N THR A 45 4.62 -2.93 -7.50
CA THR A 45 3.81 -1.71 -7.42
C THR A 45 4.53 -0.53 -8.10
N LEU A 46 5.82 -0.31 -7.83
CA LEU A 46 6.58 0.75 -8.51
C LEU A 46 6.57 0.58 -10.03
N PHE A 47 6.87 -0.62 -10.52
CA PHE A 47 6.90 -0.91 -11.94
C PHE A 47 5.54 -0.71 -12.62
N TYR A 48 4.45 -1.02 -11.92
CA TYR A 48 3.10 -0.74 -12.40
C TYR A 48 2.82 0.76 -12.46
N LEU A 49 3.15 1.51 -11.41
CA LEU A 49 2.98 2.96 -11.36
C LEU A 49 3.82 3.70 -12.40
N GLU A 50 5.01 3.22 -12.73
CA GLU A 50 5.84 3.76 -13.82
C GLU A 50 5.26 3.49 -15.22
N LYS A 51 4.41 2.47 -15.36
CA LYS A 51 3.78 2.11 -16.63
C LYS A 51 2.46 2.81 -16.89
N ILE A 52 1.73 3.19 -15.85
CA ILE A 52 0.45 3.86 -16.01
C ILE A 52 0.66 5.37 -16.06
N ASP A 53 0.05 6.02 -17.04
CA ASP A 53 0.11 7.47 -17.19
C ASP A 53 -0.97 8.12 -16.32
N GLY A 54 -0.58 9.10 -15.51
CA GLY A 54 -1.51 9.85 -14.68
C GLY A 54 -0.85 10.58 -13.51
N GLU A 55 -1.37 11.77 -13.21
CA GLU A 55 -0.89 12.61 -12.10
C GLU A 55 -0.92 11.85 -10.76
N GLN A 56 -1.99 11.10 -10.51
CA GLN A 56 -2.14 10.30 -9.28
C GLN A 56 -1.07 9.21 -9.15
N ALA A 57 -0.76 8.51 -10.25
CA ALA A 57 0.25 7.45 -10.24
C ALA A 57 1.65 8.03 -10.01
N HIS A 58 1.92 9.22 -10.56
CA HIS A 58 3.17 9.92 -10.34
C HIS A 58 3.31 10.39 -8.89
N GLU A 59 2.25 10.96 -8.30
CA GLU A 59 2.23 11.33 -6.88
C GLU A 59 2.47 10.12 -5.96
N GLU A 60 1.80 9.00 -6.24
CA GLU A 60 1.96 7.76 -5.48
C GLU A 60 3.40 7.23 -5.57
N LEU A 61 3.96 7.20 -6.78
CA LEU A 61 5.34 6.77 -7.03
C LEU A 61 6.35 7.63 -6.25
N LEU A 62 6.20 8.95 -6.29
CA LEU A 62 7.06 9.88 -5.55
C LEU A 62 6.94 9.70 -4.04
N TYR A 63 5.75 9.39 -3.54
CA TYR A 63 5.51 9.13 -2.12
C TYR A 63 6.17 7.82 -1.68
N LEU A 64 5.99 6.74 -2.44
CA LEU A 64 6.62 5.44 -2.15
C LEU A 64 8.15 5.52 -2.14
N ARG A 65 8.73 6.32 -3.05
CA ARG A 65 10.18 6.57 -3.08
C ARG A 65 10.69 7.40 -1.90
N GLN A 66 9.85 8.23 -1.28
CA GLN A 66 10.22 8.99 -0.08
C GLN A 66 10.14 8.15 1.20
N CYS A 67 9.27 7.13 1.21
CA CYS A 67 9.13 6.18 2.33
C CYS A 67 10.21 5.09 2.32
N GLU A 68 10.79 4.76 1.16
CA GLU A 68 12.00 3.92 1.10
C GLU A 68 13.22 4.71 1.63
N PRO A 69 14.08 4.14 2.50
CA PRO A 69 14.17 2.73 2.88
C PRO A 69 13.44 2.31 4.18
N HIS A 70 12.90 3.24 4.97
CA HIS A 70 12.52 2.92 6.35
C HIS A 70 11.28 2.05 6.48
N ASP A 71 10.24 2.30 5.68
CA ASP A 71 8.95 1.61 5.81
C ASP A 71 8.91 0.19 5.19
N PHE A 72 9.88 -0.13 4.34
CA PHE A 72 9.92 -1.37 3.57
C PHE A 72 11.09 -2.30 3.92
N VAL A 73 12.03 -1.85 4.74
CA VAL A 73 13.10 -2.69 5.30
C VAL A 73 12.47 -3.72 6.25
N ASP A 74 12.83 -4.99 6.06
CA ASP A 74 12.29 -6.16 6.79
C ASP A 74 10.75 -6.34 6.68
N PHE A 75 10.08 -5.63 5.77
CA PHE A 75 8.64 -5.79 5.58
C PHE A 75 8.31 -7.13 4.92
N SER A 76 7.55 -7.96 5.63
CA SER A 76 6.99 -9.20 5.12
C SER A 76 5.47 -9.13 5.11
N LYS A 77 4.86 -9.21 3.93
CA LYS A 77 3.40 -9.31 3.78
C LYS A 77 2.83 -10.48 4.58
N ALA A 78 3.54 -11.61 4.63
CA ALA A 78 3.08 -12.80 5.34
C ALA A 78 3.01 -12.56 6.86
N GLU A 79 4.03 -11.90 7.42
CA GLU A 79 4.05 -11.54 8.85
C GLU A 79 2.99 -10.49 9.14
N TRP A 80 2.91 -9.42 8.35
CA TRP A 80 1.89 -8.38 8.51
C TRP A 80 0.46 -8.95 8.52
N VAL A 81 0.13 -9.87 7.59
CA VAL A 81 -1.19 -10.53 7.54
C VAL A 81 -1.39 -11.47 8.73
N SER A 82 -0.33 -12.11 9.23
CA SER A 82 -0.40 -12.96 10.43
C SER A 82 -0.71 -12.13 11.67
N ASP A 83 0.01 -11.02 11.89
CA ASP A 83 -0.25 -10.07 12.97
C ASP A 83 -1.66 -9.50 12.90
N TYR A 84 -2.12 -9.12 11.70
CA TYR A 84 -3.49 -8.63 11.51
C TYR A 84 -4.55 -9.68 11.88
N LYS A 85 -4.35 -10.93 11.46
CA LYS A 85 -5.25 -12.05 11.81
C LYS A 85 -5.25 -12.32 13.31
N GLN A 86 -4.11 -12.21 13.97
CA GLN A 86 -4.02 -12.40 15.41
C GLN A 86 -4.73 -11.27 16.18
N TYR A 87 -4.63 -10.03 15.71
CA TYR A 87 -5.23 -8.88 16.38
C TYR A 87 -6.76 -8.80 16.23
N TYR A 88 -7.30 -9.24 15.09
CA TYR A 88 -8.75 -9.15 14.77
C TYR A 88 -9.47 -10.52 14.73
N GLY A 89 -8.77 -11.61 14.99
CA GLY A 89 -9.28 -12.98 14.86
C GLY A 89 -9.90 -13.59 16.12
N ASP A 90 -10.12 -12.80 17.17
CA ASP A 90 -10.88 -13.18 18.38
C ASP A 90 -12.38 -12.89 18.23
#